data_AF-A0A2V7JSL2-F1
#
_entry.id   AF-A0A2V7JSL2-F1
#
_cell.length_a   1.000
_cell.length_b   1.000
_cell.length_c   1.000
_cell.angle_alpha   90.00
_cell.angle_beta   90.00
_cell.angle_gamma   90.00
#
_symmetry.space_group_name_H-M   'P 1'
#
loop_
_entity.id
_entity.type
_entity.pdbx_description
1 polymer ?
#
loop_
_entity_poly.entity_id
_entity_poly.type
_entity_poly.pdbx_seq_one_letter_code
_entity_poly.pdbx_strand_id
1 'polypeptide(L)'
;YLPAVALLVRLNVGRYLRAIRGSMLMAFSTTSSVATLPVMLEAAETDLKVSRTVASFVLPAGAAVFLTSLTVASVPSASIVSLVPAFAATGLPLAGLSLLLGFDRIPDMFRTTTNVVGHLTGAVVVATVEGEKLE
;
A
#
# COMPACT_ATOMS: atom_id res chain seq x y z
N TYR A 1 4.94 9.35 -3.84
CA TYR A 1 4.90 8.24 -4.82
C TYR A 1 4.93 8.74 -6.27
N LEU A 2 3.96 9.52 -6.73
CA LEU A 2 3.89 9.96 -8.15
C LEU A 2 5.13 10.74 -8.66
N PRO A 3 5.78 11.61 -7.86
CA PRO A 3 7.04 12.23 -8.29
C PRO A 3 8.15 11.20 -8.52
N ALA A 4 8.20 10.11 -7.75
CA ALA A 4 9.18 9.04 -7.96
C ALA A 4 8.91 8.30 -9.28
N VAL A 5 7.64 8.05 -9.61
CA VAL A 5 7.26 7.48 -10.92
C VAL A 5 7.69 8.41 -12.07
N ALA A 6 7.46 9.71 -11.93
CA ALA A 6 7.83 10.68 -12.97
C ALA A 6 9.35 10.88 -13.11
N LEU A 7 10.07 10.93 -11.99
CA LEU A 7 11.50 11.32 -11.96
C LEU A 7 12.46 10.12 -12.06
N LEU A 8 12.18 9.04 -11.34
CA LEU A 8 13.06 7.86 -11.28
C LEU A 8 12.72 6.86 -12.38
N VAL A 9 11.43 6.63 -12.59
CA VAL A 9 10.94 5.63 -13.57
C VAL A 9 10.70 6.25 -14.95
N ARG A 10 10.51 7.57 -15.02
CA ARG A 10 10.22 8.32 -16.27
C ARG A 10 8.96 7.83 -17.01
N LEU A 11 8.04 7.19 -16.30
CA LEU A 11 6.72 6.81 -16.85
C LEU A 11 5.75 7.99 -16.81
N ASN A 12 4.80 7.99 -17.75
CA ASN A 12 3.70 8.94 -17.74
C ASN A 12 2.78 8.66 -16.53
N VAL A 13 2.64 9.65 -15.64
CA VAL A 13 1.84 9.54 -14.41
C VAL A 13 0.38 9.18 -14.70
N GLY A 14 -0.20 9.73 -15.77
CA GLY A 14 -1.58 9.43 -16.17
C GLY A 14 -1.76 7.97 -16.60
N ARG A 15 -0.78 7.39 -17.31
CA ARG A 15 -0.79 5.96 -17.65
C ARG A 15 -0.65 5.10 -16.40
N TYR A 16 0.31 5.43 -15.53
CA TYR A 16 0.54 4.72 -14.28
C TYR A 16 -0.74 4.69 -13.41
N LEU A 17 -1.37 5.84 -13.19
CA LEU A 17 -2.61 5.93 -12.42
C LEU A 17 -3.76 5.14 -13.05
N ARG A 18 -3.81 5.06 -14.38
CA ARG A 18 -4.82 4.26 -15.09
C ARG A 18 -4.58 2.76 -14.94
N ALA A 19 -3.32 2.31 -14.95
CA ALA A 19 -2.94 0.92 -14.73
C ALA A 19 -3.32 0.47 -13.31
N ILE A 20 -2.95 1.25 -12.29
CA ILE A 20 -3.15 0.84 -10.89
C ILE A 20 -4.56 1.12 -10.33
N ARG A 21 -5.48 1.65 -11.15
CA ARG A 21 -6.82 2.06 -10.70
C ARG A 21 -7.63 0.92 -10.07
N GLY A 22 -7.49 -0.29 -10.61
CA GLY A 22 -8.17 -1.48 -10.10
C GLY A 22 -7.71 -1.79 -8.68
N SER A 23 -6.39 -1.77 -8.46
CA SER A 23 -5.78 -1.97 -7.15
C SER A 23 -6.20 -0.87 -6.16
N MET A 24 -6.24 0.40 -6.60
CA MET A 24 -6.67 1.53 -5.75
C MET A 24 -8.13 1.40 -5.29
N LEU A 25 -9.03 1.02 -6.19
CA LEU A 25 -10.46 0.85 -5.89
C LEU A 25 -10.70 -0.35 -4.97
N MET A 26 -10.01 -1.47 -5.22
CA MET A 26 -10.04 -2.64 -4.36
C MET A 26 -9.51 -2.30 -2.95
N ALA A 27 -8.41 -1.55 -2.87
CA ALA A 27 -7.81 -1.12 -1.60
C ALA A 27 -8.73 -0.21 -0.80
N PHE A 28 -9.37 0.75 -1.48
CA PHE A 28 -10.34 1.64 -0.85
C PHE A 28 -11.52 0.85 -0.27
N SER A 29 -12.07 -0.08 -1.07
CA SER A 29 -13.27 -0.85 -0.71
C SER A 29 -13.00 -1.86 0.41
N THR A 30 -11.87 -2.57 0.34
CA THR A 30 -11.53 -3.64 1.29
C THR A 30 -10.73 -3.17 2.49
N THR A 31 -10.07 -2.00 2.38
CA THR A 31 -9.21 -1.44 3.45
C THR A 31 -8.10 -2.41 3.88
N SER A 32 -7.67 -3.29 2.96
CA SER A 32 -6.59 -4.24 3.19
C SER A 32 -5.64 -4.27 1.99
N SER A 33 -4.36 -4.03 2.27
CA SER A 33 -3.28 -4.08 1.26
C SER A 33 -2.93 -5.53 0.86
N VAL A 34 -3.24 -6.50 1.72
CA VAL A 34 -3.01 -7.93 1.44
C VAL A 34 -4.11 -8.48 0.52
N ALA A 35 -5.36 -8.05 0.74
CA ALA A 35 -6.47 -8.43 -0.13
C ALA A 35 -6.30 -7.92 -1.58
N THR A 36 -5.50 -6.86 -1.77
CA THR A 36 -5.23 -6.27 -3.08
C THR A 36 -4.05 -6.90 -3.81
N LEU A 37 -3.24 -7.74 -3.16
CA LEU A 37 -2.06 -8.38 -3.76
C LEU A 37 -2.31 -9.02 -5.13
N PRO A 38 -3.36 -9.84 -5.36
CA PRO A 38 -3.58 -10.44 -6.68
C PRO A 38 -3.80 -9.37 -7.76
N VAL A 39 -4.56 -8.31 -7.44
CA VAL A 39 -4.83 -7.19 -8.35
C VAL A 39 -3.58 -6.34 -8.58
N MET A 40 -2.70 -6.23 -7.57
CA MET A 40 -1.43 -5.53 -7.69
C MET A 40 -0.45 -6.30 -8.57
N LEU A 41 -0.37 -7.62 -8.43
CA LEU A 41 0.46 -8.48 -9.28
C LEU A 41 -0.01 -8.40 -10.74
N GLU A 42 -1.32 -8.49 -10.96
CA GLU A 42 -1.90 -8.34 -12.30
C GLU A 42 -1.59 -6.97 -12.92
N ALA A 43 -1.77 -5.87 -12.16
CA ALA A 43 -1.45 -4.53 -12.63
C ALA A 43 0.06 -4.35 -12.90
N ALA A 44 0.93 -4.95 -12.09
CA ALA A 44 2.37 -4.87 -12.26
C ALA A 44 2.85 -5.64 -13.50
N GLU A 45 2.43 -6.90 -13.65
CA GLU A 45 2.88 -7.78 -14.74
C GLU A 45 2.20 -7.43 -16.08
N THR A 46 0.90 -7.16 -16.05
CA THR A 46 0.10 -7.00 -17.28
C THR A 46 0.10 -5.57 -17.79
N ASP A 47 -0.22 -4.60 -16.91
CA ASP A 47 -0.42 -3.20 -17.32
C ASP A 47 0.88 -2.37 -17.30
N LEU A 48 1.80 -2.66 -16.37
CA LEU A 48 3.06 -1.94 -16.18
C LEU A 48 4.29 -2.67 -16.72
N LYS A 49 4.13 -3.93 -17.16
CA LYS A 49 5.20 -4.78 -17.74
C LYS A 49 6.41 -5.01 -16.82
N VAL A 50 6.18 -5.03 -15.50
CA VAL A 50 7.19 -5.44 -14.52
C VAL A 50 7.40 -6.95 -14.64
N SER A 51 8.65 -7.42 -14.60
CA SER A 51 8.95 -8.85 -14.63
C SER A 51 8.31 -9.58 -13.45
N ARG A 52 7.88 -10.82 -13.69
CA ARG A 52 7.33 -11.68 -12.64
C ARG A 52 8.31 -11.87 -11.49
N THR A 53 9.61 -11.89 -11.75
CA THR A 53 10.65 -11.98 -10.73
C THR A 53 10.60 -10.80 -9.77
N VAL A 54 10.53 -9.57 -10.29
CA VAL A 54 10.44 -8.36 -9.46
C VAL A 54 9.07 -8.26 -8.78
N ALA A 55 7.98 -8.48 -9.52
CA ALA A 55 6.62 -8.35 -9.00
C ALA A 55 6.33 -9.35 -7.86
N SER A 56 6.66 -10.62 -8.05
CA SER A 56 6.41 -11.68 -7.06
C SER A 56 7.30 -11.60 -5.83
N PHE A 57 8.42 -10.88 -5.91
CA PHE A 57 9.28 -10.63 -4.75
C PHE A 57 8.89 -9.33 -4.03
N VAL A 58 8.87 -8.20 -4.75
CA VAL A 58 8.74 -6.86 -4.16
C VAL A 58 7.34 -6.60 -3.60
N LEU A 59 6.28 -7.03 -4.29
CA LEU A 59 4.91 -6.74 -3.83
C LEU A 59 4.56 -7.53 -2.55
N PRO A 60 4.80 -8.85 -2.45
CA PRO A 60 4.57 -9.59 -1.22
C PRO A 60 5.53 -9.20 -0.09
N ALA A 61 6.83 -8.98 -0.40
CA ALA A 61 7.79 -8.52 0.61
C ALA A 61 7.39 -7.16 1.17
N GLY A 62 6.98 -6.23 0.30
CA GLY A 62 6.42 -4.96 0.71
C GLY A 62 5.24 -5.15 1.67
N ALA A 63 4.23 -5.94 1.29
CA ALA A 63 3.06 -6.18 2.14
C ALA A 63 3.46 -6.75 3.52
N ALA A 64 4.44 -7.65 3.56
CA ALA A 64 4.98 -8.21 4.79
C ALA A 64 5.68 -7.15 5.67
N VAL A 65 6.51 -6.27 5.11
CA VAL A 65 7.17 -5.19 5.87
C VAL A 65 6.14 -4.26 6.51
N PHE A 66 5.06 -3.93 5.80
CA PHE A 66 4.01 -3.09 6.37
C PHE A 66 3.19 -3.81 7.45
N LEU A 67 2.94 -5.12 7.30
CA LEU A 67 2.35 -5.95 8.35
C LEU A 67 3.20 -5.97 9.62
N THR A 68 4.52 -6.14 9.49
CA THR A 68 5.44 -6.26 10.63
C THR A 68 5.77 -4.92 11.28
N SER A 69 5.59 -3.80 10.56
CA SER A 69 5.80 -2.46 11.11
C SER A 69 4.76 -2.06 12.18
N LEU A 70 3.76 -2.92 12.45
CA LEU A 70 2.69 -2.81 13.47
C LEU A 70 1.83 -1.54 13.39
N THR A 71 2.16 -0.58 12.53
CA THR A 71 1.63 0.79 12.54
C THR A 71 0.87 1.16 11.26
N VAL A 72 0.85 0.29 10.24
CA VAL A 72 0.38 0.68 8.90
C VAL A 72 -0.48 -0.39 8.20
N ALA A 73 -1.74 0.00 7.94
CA ALA A 73 -2.84 -0.44 7.04
C ALA A 73 -2.84 -1.79 6.29
N SER A 74 -2.18 -2.84 6.77
CA SER A 74 -2.34 -4.18 6.18
C SER A 74 -3.64 -4.87 6.64
N VAL A 75 -4.18 -4.45 7.79
CA VAL A 75 -5.44 -4.93 8.38
C VAL A 75 -6.27 -3.69 8.77
N PRO A 76 -7.61 -3.73 8.62
CA PRO A 76 -8.47 -2.60 9.01
C PRO A 76 -8.21 -2.15 10.45
N SER A 77 -8.06 -0.84 10.63
CA SER A 77 -7.85 -0.19 11.93
C SER A 77 -6.60 -0.61 12.71
N ALA A 78 -5.61 -1.25 12.06
CA ALA A 78 -4.37 -1.71 12.71
C ALA A 78 -3.62 -0.59 13.45
N SER A 79 -3.66 0.64 12.93
CA SER A 79 -3.03 1.82 13.52
C SER A 79 -3.62 2.24 14.88
N ILE A 80 -4.87 1.89 15.18
CA ILE A 80 -5.46 2.16 16.50
C ILE A 80 -5.03 1.08 17.49
N VAL A 81 -4.98 -0.17 17.03
CA VAL A 81 -4.52 -1.30 17.86
C VAL A 81 -3.08 -1.08 18.33
N SER A 82 -2.23 -0.48 17.50
CA SER A 82 -0.85 -0.15 17.89
C SER A 82 -0.73 0.92 18.97
N LEU A 83 -1.77 1.71 19.24
CA LEU A 83 -1.78 2.71 20.31
C LEU A 83 -2.08 2.12 21.69
N VAL A 84 -2.55 0.85 21.76
CA VAL A 84 -2.95 0.21 23.02
C VAL A 84 -1.81 0.20 24.06
N PRO A 85 -0.56 -0.19 23.74
CA PRO A 85 0.53 -0.15 24.71
C PRO A 85 0.88 1.27 25.18
N ALA A 86 0.78 2.26 24.28
CA ALA A 86 1.06 3.65 24.61
C ALA A 86 0.00 4.25 25.56
N PHE A 87 -1.29 3.95 25.31
CA PHE A 87 -2.39 4.37 26.19
C PHE A 87 -2.28 3.70 27.57
N ALA A 88 -1.95 2.40 27.60
CA ALA A 88 -1.70 1.68 28.83
C ALA A 88 -0.52 2.27 29.63
N ALA A 89 0.57 2.65 28.96
CA ALA A 89 1.76 3.23 29.60
C ALA A 89 1.53 4.65 30.15
N THR A 90 0.60 5.41 29.58
CA THR A 90 0.32 6.81 29.94
C THR A 90 -0.89 6.97 30.87
N GLY A 91 -1.59 5.87 31.19
CA GLY A 91 -2.78 5.89 32.04
C GLY A 91 -4.03 6.48 31.36
N LEU A 92 -4.00 6.66 30.04
CA LEU A 92 -5.15 7.15 29.26
C LEU A 92 -6.25 6.08 29.18
N PRO A 93 -7.53 6.46 29.26
CA PRO A 93 -8.63 5.51 29.19
C PRO A 93 -8.70 4.85 27.81
N LEU A 94 -8.65 3.50 27.78
CA LEU A 94 -8.75 2.70 26.56
C LEU A 94 -10.09 2.90 25.83
N ALA A 95 -11.13 3.34 26.53
CA ALA A 95 -12.42 3.70 25.93
C ALA A 95 -12.31 4.85 24.89
N GLY A 96 -11.25 5.66 24.93
CA GLY A 96 -10.98 6.65 23.87
C GLY A 96 -10.61 6.01 22.53
N LEU A 97 -9.99 4.81 22.55
CA LEU A 97 -9.59 4.09 21.34
C LEU A 97 -10.80 3.49 20.60
N SER A 98 -11.84 3.07 21.32
CA SER A 98 -13.07 2.56 20.69
C SER A 98 -13.86 3.65 19.98
N LEU A 99 -13.84 4.88 20.51
CA LEU A 99 -14.36 6.07 19.82
C LEU A 99 -13.58 6.37 18.53
N LEU A 100 -12.25 6.28 18.59
CA LEU A 100 -11.40 6.45 17.42
C LEU A 100 -11.69 5.40 16.33
N LEU A 101 -11.95 4.13 16.69
CA LEU A 101 -12.28 3.08 15.72
C LEU A 101 -13.49 3.45 14.82
N GLY A 102 -14.47 4.15 15.38
CA GLY A 102 -15.64 4.62 14.62
C GLY A 102 -15.29 5.69 13.58
N PHE A 103 -14.40 6.62 13.92
CA PHE A 103 -13.99 7.73 13.05
C PHE A 103 -12.88 7.36 12.07
N ASP A 104 -12.06 6.38 12.39
CA ASP A 104 -10.88 5.99 11.61
C ASP A 104 -11.21 5.33 10.28
N ARG A 105 -12.45 4.85 10.12
CA ARG A 105 -12.84 4.04 8.96
C ARG A 105 -12.54 4.69 7.62
N ILE A 106 -12.79 5.99 7.49
CA ILE A 106 -12.56 6.77 6.26
C ILE A 106 -11.06 7.09 6.07
N PRO A 107 -10.36 7.69 7.05
CA PRO A 107 -8.91 7.87 6.98
C PRO A 107 -8.11 6.59 6.74
N ASP A 108 -8.57 5.45 7.25
CA ASP A 108 -7.95 4.14 7.02
C ASP A 108 -8.04 3.71 5.56
N MET A 109 -9.20 3.87 4.90
CA MET A 109 -9.36 3.59 3.46
C MET A 109 -8.34 4.37 2.62
N PHE A 110 -8.15 5.66 2.90
CA PHE A 110 -7.17 6.48 2.18
C PHE A 110 -5.72 6.05 2.43
N ARG A 111 -5.39 5.64 3.65
CA ARG A 111 -4.06 5.10 3.98
C ARG A 111 -3.80 3.80 3.25
N THR A 112 -4.76 2.86 3.23
CA THR A 112 -4.63 1.61 2.46
C THR A 112 -4.42 1.89 0.97
N THR A 113 -5.23 2.78 0.37
CA THR A 113 -5.05 3.14 -1.05
C THR A 113 -3.66 3.73 -1.30
N THR A 114 -3.20 4.62 -0.41
CA THR A 114 -1.87 5.24 -0.53
C THR A 114 -0.74 4.21 -0.42
N ASN A 115 -0.88 3.20 0.46
CA ASN A 115 0.09 2.12 0.58
C ASN A 115 0.16 1.27 -0.68
N VAL A 116 -0.99 0.92 -1.27
CA VAL A 116 -1.05 0.16 -2.53
C VAL A 116 -0.37 0.92 -3.67
N VAL A 117 -0.56 2.23 -3.76
CA VAL A 117 0.19 3.10 -4.69
C VAL A 117 1.69 3.02 -4.40
N GLY A 118 2.08 3.04 -3.13
CA GLY A 118 3.47 2.89 -2.70
C GLY A 118 4.11 1.56 -3.09
N HIS A 119 3.42 0.43 -2.90
CA HIS A 119 3.90 -0.89 -3.27
C HIS A 119 4.15 -1.00 -4.77
N LEU A 120 3.18 -0.56 -5.57
CA LEU A 120 3.31 -0.58 -7.03
C LEU A 120 4.40 0.38 -7.50
N THR A 121 4.52 1.55 -6.87
CA THR A 121 5.62 2.49 -7.13
C THR A 121 6.98 1.85 -6.81
N GLY A 122 7.10 1.16 -5.69
CA GLY A 122 8.31 0.45 -5.30
C GLY A 122 8.69 -0.63 -6.31
N ALA A 123 7.73 -1.43 -6.76
CA ALA A 123 7.96 -2.46 -7.78
C ALA A 123 8.47 -1.86 -9.10
N VAL A 124 7.86 -0.78 -9.61
CA VAL A 124 8.33 -0.15 -10.85
C VAL A 124 9.68 0.54 -10.70
N VAL A 125 9.98 1.12 -9.53
CA VAL A 125 11.29 1.71 -9.24
C VAL A 125 12.36 0.62 -9.24
N VAL A 126 12.12 -0.50 -8.54
CA VAL A 126 13.05 -1.65 -8.52
C VAL A 126 13.25 -2.20 -9.93
N ALA A 127 12.16 -2.43 -10.68
CA ALA A 127 12.26 -2.92 -12.04
C ALA A 127 13.10 -1.99 -12.95
N THR A 128 12.92 -0.67 -12.81
CA THR A 128 13.72 0.31 -13.56
C THR A 128 15.19 0.26 -13.17
N VAL A 129 15.49 0.09 -11.87
CA VAL A 129 16.86 -0.03 -11.37
C VAL A 129 17.53 -1.32 -11.86
N GLU A 130 16.76 -2.42 -11.98
CA GLU A 130 17.19 -3.69 -12.58
C GLU A 130 17.34 -3.61 -14.13
N GLY A 131 17.09 -2.44 -14.72
CA GLY A 131 17.25 -2.20 -16.16
C GLY A 131 16.06 -2.67 -17.01
N GLU A 132 14.92 -2.96 -16.40
CA GLU A 132 13.71 -3.34 -17.13
C GLU A 132 13.10 -2.16 -17.87
N LYS A 133 12.64 -2.41 -19.10
CA LYS A 133 11.86 -1.44 -19.86
C LYS A 133 10.39 -1.62 -19.53
N LEU A 134 9.89 -0.71 -18.70
CA LEU A 134 8.47 -0.62 -18.37
C LEU A 134 7.71 0.08 -19.49
N GLU A 135 6.49 -0.36 -19.75
CA GLU A 135 5.63 0.25 -20.76
C GLU A 135 4.41 0.91 -20.13
#